data_AF-A0A7L5Z4P8-F1
#
_entry.id   AF-A0A7L5Z4P8-F1
#
_cell.length_a   1.000
_cell.length_b   1.000
_cell.length_c   1.000
_cell.angle_alpha   90.00
_cell.angle_beta   90.00
_cell.angle_gamma   90.00
#
_symmetry.space_group_name_H-M   'P 1'
#
loop_
_entity.id
_entity.type
_entity.pdbx_description
1 polymer ?
#
loop_
_entity_poly.entity_id
_entity_poly.type
_entity_poly.pdbx_seq_one_letter_code
_entity_poly.pdbx_strand_id
1 'polypeptide(L)' 'MDMSKPVVVGFDSSPDAALALRWAASLAQASNAALRVVIARGDLHTLGMGRRLESRARRGVGRACA' A
#
# COMPACT_ATOMS: atom_id res chain seq x y z
N MET A 1 -17.00 21.21 -10.33
CA MET A 1 -16.19 19.98 -10.38
C MET A 1 -15.76 19.67 -8.96
N ASP A 2 -16.03 18.47 -8.46
CA ASP A 2 -15.56 18.02 -7.15
C ASP A 2 -14.02 18.03 -7.14
N MET A 3 -13.43 18.90 -6.31
CA MET A 3 -11.98 19.08 -6.17
C MET A 3 -11.39 18.27 -5.01
N SER A 4 -12.21 17.50 -4.30
CA SER A 4 -11.74 16.67 -3.20
C SER A 4 -11.00 15.45 -3.76
N LYS A 5 -9.80 15.18 -3.22
CA LYS A 5 -9.05 13.98 -3.61
C LYS A 5 -9.78 12.75 -3.04
N PRO A 6 -10.01 11.69 -3.82
CA PRO A 6 -10.71 10.53 -3.33
C PRO A 6 -9.91 9.84 -2.23
N VAL A 7 -10.61 9.35 -1.21
CA VAL A 7 -10.03 8.46 -0.20
C VAL A 7 -9.96 7.06 -0.79
N VAL A 8 -8.77 6.47 -0.82
CA VAL A 8 -8.55 5.11 -1.35
C VAL A 8 -8.22 4.17 -0.20
N VAL A 9 -8.89 3.02 -0.13
CA VAL A 9 -8.66 2.00 0.89
C VAL A 9 -8.50 0.62 0.25
N GLY A 10 -7.49 -0.14 0.71
CA GLY A 10 -7.32 -1.54 0.34
C GLY A 10 -8.23 -2.45 1.18
N PHE A 11 -8.83 -3.45 0.56
CA PHE A 11 -9.65 -4.44 1.24
C PHE A 11 -9.21 -5.86 0.83
N ASP A 12 -8.71 -6.62 1.80
CA ASP A 12 -8.15 -7.96 1.60
C ASP A 12 -8.94 -9.09 2.28
N SER A 13 -10.16 -8.79 2.76
CA SER A 13 -11.05 -9.71 3.51
C SER A 13 -10.52 -10.21 4.86
N SER A 14 -9.41 -9.66 5.36
CA SER A 14 -8.98 -9.90 6.75
C SER A 14 -9.96 -9.28 7.75
N PRO A 15 -10.01 -9.76 9.01
CA PRO A 15 -10.79 -9.13 10.07
C PRO A 15 -10.47 -7.62 10.23
N ASP A 16 -9.20 -7.25 10.10
CA ASP A 16 -8.73 -5.88 10.26
C ASP A 16 -9.14 -4.96 9.09
N ALA A 17 -9.32 -5.53 7.88
CA ALA A 17 -9.77 -4.76 6.73
C ALA A 17 -11.16 -4.13 6.93
N ALA A 18 -12.03 -4.76 7.74
CA ALA A 18 -13.32 -4.17 8.09
C ALA A 18 -13.16 -2.89 8.93
N LEU A 19 -12.17 -2.84 9.83
CA LEU A 19 -11.88 -1.63 10.61
C LEU A 19 -11.31 -0.53 9.70
N ALA A 20 -10.36 -0.87 8.82
CA ALA A 20 -9.79 0.07 7.87
C ALA A 20 -10.85 0.68 6.93
N LEU A 21 -11.78 -0.15 6.44
CA LEU A 21 -12.89 0.30 5.60
C LEU A 21 -13.81 1.29 6.33
N ARG A 22 -14.17 0.99 7.58
CA ARG A 22 -15.00 1.90 8.39
C ARG A 22 -14.31 3.25 8.60
N TRP A 23 -13.03 3.24 8.94
CA TRP A 23 -12.26 4.48 9.13
C TRP A 23 -12.20 5.30 7.83
N ALA A 24 -11.93 4.67 6.70
CA ALA A 24 -11.88 5.32 5.40
C ALA A 24 -13.23 5.94 5.00
N ALA A 25 -14.34 5.26 5.30
CA ALA A 25 -15.68 5.79 5.06
C ALA A 25 -15.97 7.05 5.88
N SER A 26 -15.60 7.05 7.17
CA SER A 26 -15.73 8.23 8.03
C SER A 26 -14.88 9.40 7.52
N LEU A 27 -13.65 9.13 7.06
CA LEU A 27 -12.77 10.16 6.49
C LEU A 27 -13.33 10.75 5.19
N ALA A 28 -13.86 9.89 4.31
CA ALA A 28 -14.47 10.31 3.05
C ALA A 28 -15.70 11.21 3.29
N GLN A 29 -16.57 10.84 4.23
CA GLN A 29 -17.70 11.68 4.64
C GLN A 29 -17.25 13.02 5.21
N ALA A 30 -16.31 13.02 6.16
CA ALA A 30 -15.82 14.25 6.79
C ALA A 30 -15.14 15.20 5.80
N SER A 31 -14.55 14.65 4.73
CA SER A 31 -13.85 15.42 3.70
C SER A 31 -14.72 15.78 2.50
N ASN A 32 -16.00 15.39 2.51
CA ASN A 32 -16.91 15.47 1.35
C ASN A 32 -16.25 14.91 0.07
N ALA A 33 -15.60 13.76 0.20
CA ALA A 33 -14.82 13.12 -0.86
C ALA A 33 -15.36 11.75 -1.23
N ALA A 34 -15.14 11.35 -2.49
CA ALA A 34 -15.46 10.00 -2.93
C ALA A 34 -14.59 8.95 -2.22
N LEU A 35 -15.21 7.83 -1.82
CA LEU A 35 -14.51 6.65 -1.31
C LEU A 35 -14.28 5.64 -2.45
N ARG A 36 -13.04 5.18 -2.62
CA ARG A 36 -12.68 4.10 -3.55
C ARG A 36 -12.09 2.91 -2.79
N VAL A 37 -12.77 1.77 -2.88
CA VAL A 37 -12.32 0.50 -2.31
C VAL A 37 -11.57 -0.30 -3.37
N VAL A 38 -10.37 -0.79 -3.04
CA VAL A 38 -9.51 -1.56 -3.94
C VAL A 38 -9.30 -2.95 -3.37
N ILE A 39 -9.66 -3.97 -4.14
CA ILE A 39 -9.40 -5.37 -3.81
C ILE A 39 -8.31 -5.85 -4.76
N ALA A 40 -7.13 -6.16 -4.21
CA ALA A 40 -6.05 -6.77 -4.97
C ALA A 40 -6.23 -8.29 -4.99
N ARG A 41 -6.19 -8.88 -6.19
CA ARG A 41 -6.20 -10.33 -6.41
C ARG A 41 -4.96 -10.69 -7.24
N GLY A 42 -4.30 -11.78 -6.89
CA GLY A 42 -3.10 -12.29 -7.60
C GLY A 42 -2.01 -12.79 -6.65
N ASP A 43 -0.93 -13.31 -7.22
CA ASP A 43 0.23 -13.79 -6.46
C ASP A 43 1.02 -12.61 -5.88
N LEU A 44 0.55 -12.08 -4.75
CA LEU A 44 1.24 -11.04 -3.99
C LEU A 44 2.70 -11.45 -3.64
N HIS A 45 2.98 -12.76 -3.58
CA HIS A 45 4.34 -13.30 -3.48
C HIS A 45 5.24 -12.83 -4.64
N THR A 46 4.73 -12.87 -5.88
CA THR A 46 5.45 -12.46 -7.10
C THR A 46 5.66 -10.95 -7.19
N LEU A 47 4.74 -10.16 -6.61
CA LEU A 47 4.76 -8.69 -6.69
C LEU A 47 5.65 -8.00 -5.64
N GLY A 48 6.06 -8.68 -4.56
CA GLY A 48 6.64 -7.97 -3.41
C GLY A 48 7.65 -8.69 -2.53
N MET A 49 7.72 -10.02 -2.49
CA MET A 49 8.66 -10.72 -1.59
C MET A 49 10.08 -10.91 -2.13
N GLY A 50 10.40 -10.39 -3.33
CA GLY A 50 11.73 -10.50 -3.94
C GLY A 50 12.62 -9.25 -3.88
N ARG A 51 12.08 -8.04 -3.62
CA ARG A 51 12.84 -6.78 -3.83
C ARG A 51 13.46 -6.13 -2.59
N ARG A 52 13.22 -6.66 -1.38
CA ARG A 52 13.75 -6.05 -0.13
C ARG A 52 14.90 -6.82 0.52
N LEU A 53 15.16 -8.07 0.14
CA LEU A 53 16.28 -8.86 0.69
C LEU A 53 17.61 -8.67 -0.05
N GLU A 54 17.60 -8.26 -1.33
CA GLU A 54 18.84 -8.12 -2.11
C GLU A 54 19.62 -6.81 -1.86
N SER A 55 18.95 -5.76 -1.38
CA SER A 55 19.56 -4.44 -1.18
C SER A 55 20.55 -4.37 -0.01
N ARG A 56 20.69 -5.45 0.78
CA ARG A 56 21.71 -5.58 1.82
C ARG A 56 22.92 -6.42 1.40
N ALA A 57 22.82 -7.21 0.32
CA ALA A 57 23.90 -8.09 -0.13
C ALA A 57 24.95 -7.38 -1.00
N ARG A 58 24.69 -6.14 -1.47
CA ARG A 58 25.62 -5.39 -2.36
C ARG A 58 26.50 -4.36 -1.65
N ARG A 59 26.48 -4.28 -0.31
CA ARG A 59 27.33 -3.34 0.47
C ARG A 59 28.59 -3.99 1.05
N GLY A 60 29.25 -4.84 0.28
CA GLY A 60 30.50 -5.45 0.74
C GLY A 60 31.33 -6.12 -0.33
N VAL A 61 31.73 -5.41 -1.39
CA VAL A 61 32.99 -5.72 -2.11
C VAL A 61 33.57 -4.43 -2.71
N GLY A 62 34.62 -3.92 -2.05
CA GLY A 62 35.86 -3.42 -2.65
C GLY A 62 35.86 -2.16 -3.52
N ARG A 63 36.59 -1.12 -3.07
CA ARG A 63 37.71 -0.58 -3.86
C ARG A 63 38.90 -0.33 -2.94
N ALA A 64 39.98 -1.06 -3.19
CA ALA A 64 41.31 -0.76 -2.69
C ALA A 64 41.84 0.51 -3.39
N CYS A 65 42.46 1.41 -2.64
CA CYS A 65 43.22 2.52 -3.21
C CYS A 65 44.62 2.03 -3.61
N ALA A 66 45.03 2.44 -4.81
CA ALA A 66 46.40 2.37 -5.32
C ALA A 66 47.27 3.49 -4.70
#